data_AF-A0A7Z8RSM2-F1
#
_entry.id   AF-A0A7Z8RSM2-F1
#
_cell.length_a   1.000
_cell.length_b   1.000
_cell.length_c   1.000
_cell.angle_alpha   90.00
_cell.angle_beta   90.00
_cell.angle_gamma   90.00
#
_symmetry.space_group_name_H-M   'P 1'
#
loop_
_entity.id
_entity.type
_entity.pdbx_description
1 polymer ?
#
loop_
_entity_poly.entity_id
_entity_poly.type
_entity_poly.pdbx_seq_one_letter_code
_entity_poly.pdbx_strand_id
1 'polypeptide(L)'
;MATYQPDWNIEHLITGDTFYLTQRFGRAHFGAKMKIFKVHPDGTLQRFITIEPEFITTPKGLEIWRTPITNVYTKGTYIAVIKYNGEFTYSNHFQIN
;
A
#
# COMPACT_ATOMS: atom_id res chain seq x y z
N MET A 1 -17.69 -1.27 1.18
CA MET A 1 -17.14 -1.49 2.53
C MET A 1 -15.63 -1.44 2.45
N ALA A 2 -14.95 -0.99 3.50
CA ALA A 2 -13.49 -1.00 3.57
C ALA A 2 -13.05 -1.93 4.71
N THR A 3 -12.04 -2.74 4.47
CA THR A 3 -11.57 -3.78 5.39
C THR A 3 -10.14 -3.51 5.79
N TYR A 4 -9.87 -3.45 7.09
CA TYR A 4 -8.52 -3.37 7.62
C TYR A 4 -7.80 -4.71 7.40
N GLN A 5 -6.57 -4.67 6.89
CA GLN A 5 -5.72 -5.84 6.75
C GLN A 5 -4.65 -5.83 7.85
N PRO A 6 -4.79 -6.65 8.91
CA PRO A 6 -3.84 -6.68 10.03
C PRO A 6 -2.43 -7.08 9.61
N ASP A 7 -2.28 -7.89 8.55
CA ASP A 7 -0.96 -8.31 8.04
C ASP A 7 -0.21 -7.16 7.34
N TRP A 8 -0.90 -6.06 7.02
CA TRP A 8 -0.31 -4.87 6.42
C TRP A 8 0.10 -3.88 7.51
N ASN A 9 1.00 -4.34 8.37
CA ASN A 9 1.61 -3.54 9.43
C ASN A 9 2.94 -2.93 8.92
N ILE A 10 2.84 -1.75 8.33
CA ILE A 10 3.96 -1.02 7.75
C ILE A 10 4.62 -0.18 8.85
N GLU A 11 5.94 -0.33 8.98
CA GLU A 11 6.74 0.47 9.90
C GLU A 11 6.87 1.93 9.44
N HIS A 12 7.37 2.80 10.31
CA HIS A 12 7.70 4.16 9.92
C HIS A 12 8.88 4.15 8.93
N LEU A 13 8.74 4.88 7.83
CA LEU A 13 9.72 4.93 6.75
C LEU A 13 10.45 6.27 6.74
N ILE A 14 11.67 6.28 6.22
CA ILE A 14 12.45 7.49 5.94
C ILE A 14 12.86 7.57 4.48
N THR A 15 13.27 8.76 4.04
CA THR A 15 13.89 8.91 2.71
C THR A 15 15.08 7.97 2.56
N GLY A 16 15.09 7.18 1.49
CA GLY A 16 16.09 6.14 1.22
C GLY A 16 15.56 4.72 1.47
N ASP A 17 14.49 4.57 2.25
CA ASP A 17 13.84 3.28 2.45
C ASP A 17 13.11 2.81 1.19
N THR A 18 12.71 1.54 1.22
CA THR A 18 11.79 0.97 0.23
C THR A 18 10.49 0.60 0.94
N PHE A 19 9.39 1.22 0.52
CA PHE A 19 8.08 0.68 0.83
C PHE A 19 7.98 -0.70 0.19
N TYR A 20 7.58 -1.69 0.97
CA TYR A 20 7.45 -3.07 0.52
C TYR A 20 6.24 -3.70 1.19
N LEU A 21 5.33 -4.24 0.39
CA LEU A 21 4.20 -4.99 0.87
C LEU A 21 3.98 -6.20 -0.02
N THR A 22 3.64 -7.33 0.58
CA THR A 22 3.32 -8.53 -0.18
C THR A 22 2.03 -9.16 0.32
N GLN A 23 1.26 -9.70 -0.62
CA GLN A 23 0.03 -10.41 -0.32
C GLN A 23 -0.04 -11.66 -1.18
N ARG A 24 -0.41 -12.77 -0.55
CA ARG A 24 -0.84 -13.96 -1.28
C ARG A 24 -2.29 -13.80 -1.64
N PHE A 25 -2.54 -13.94 -2.93
CA PHE A 25 -3.84 -13.70 -3.53
C PHE A 25 -4.24 -14.93 -4.31
N GLY A 26 -5.45 -15.44 -4.06
CA GLY A 26 -6.04 -16.43 -4.97
C GLY A 26 -6.14 -15.84 -6.39
N ARG A 27 -6.27 -16.68 -7.42
CA ARG A 27 -6.33 -16.25 -8.84
C ARG A 27 -7.28 -15.07 -9.11
N ALA A 28 -8.31 -14.93 -8.29
CA ALA A 28 -9.28 -13.86 -8.38
C ALA A 28 -8.65 -12.45 -8.21
N HIS A 29 -7.60 -12.31 -7.41
CA HIS A 29 -7.05 -11.01 -6.99
C HIS A 29 -5.83 -10.53 -7.79
N PHE A 30 -5.55 -11.18 -8.94
CA PHE A 30 -4.40 -10.83 -9.78
C PHE A 30 -4.49 -9.40 -10.33
N GLY A 31 -3.45 -8.60 -10.11
CA GLY A 31 -3.28 -7.27 -10.70
C GLY A 31 -3.88 -6.12 -9.91
N ALA A 32 -4.14 -6.30 -8.61
CA ALA A 32 -4.64 -5.21 -7.79
C ALA A 32 -3.60 -4.09 -7.67
N LYS A 33 -3.96 -2.86 -8.09
CA LYS A 33 -3.08 -1.69 -7.93
C LYS A 33 -3.17 -1.15 -6.51
N MET A 34 -2.02 -0.96 -5.88
CA MET A 34 -1.94 -0.30 -4.58
C MET A 34 -1.83 1.20 -4.74
N LYS A 35 -2.47 1.94 -3.84
CA LYS A 35 -2.38 3.38 -3.75
C LYS A 35 -1.97 3.75 -2.34
N ILE A 36 -0.98 4.63 -2.24
CA ILE A 36 -0.63 5.27 -0.96
C ILE A 36 -1.33 6.63 -0.93
N PHE A 37 -2.01 6.92 0.17
CA PHE A 37 -2.65 8.20 0.44
C PHE A 37 -1.95 8.88 1.61
N LYS A 38 -1.74 10.20 1.50
CA LYS A 38 -1.41 11.05 2.65
C LYS A 38 -2.69 11.35 3.41
N VAL A 39 -2.63 11.24 4.73
CA VAL A 39 -3.73 11.57 5.64
C VAL A 39 -3.52 12.99 6.14
N HIS A 40 -4.52 13.84 5.93
CA HIS A 40 -4.53 15.20 6.44
C HIS A 40 -5.06 15.25 7.88
N PRO A 41 -4.79 16.34 8.63
CA PRO A 41 -5.27 16.48 10.02
C PRO A 41 -6.79 16.39 10.18
N ASP A 42 -7.55 16.73 9.13
CA ASP A 42 -9.02 16.63 9.09
C ASP A 42 -9.52 15.21 8.74
N GLY A 43 -8.61 14.25 8.57
CA GLY A 43 -8.89 12.87 8.19
C GLY A 43 -9.11 12.65 6.69
N THR A 44 -9.00 13.69 5.86
CA THR A 44 -9.14 13.53 4.41
C THR A 44 -7.91 12.84 3.81
N LEU A 45 -8.14 12.12 2.71
CA LEU A 45 -7.13 11.33 2.01
C LEU A 45 -6.75 11.99 0.69
N GLN A 46 -5.46 12.26 0.51
CA GLN A 46 -4.90 12.69 -0.77
C GLN A 46 -4.08 11.57 -1.38
N ARG A 47 -4.45 11.11 -2.59
CA ARG A 47 -3.68 10.09 -3.31
C ARG A 47 -2.28 10.62 -3.59
N PHE A 48 -1.26 9.91 -3.13
CA PHE A 48 0.13 10.25 -3.32
C PHE A 48 0.72 9.51 -4.53
N ILE A 49 0.67 8.18 -4.53
CA ILE A 49 1.21 7.34 -5.62
C ILE A 49 0.30 6.15 -5.91
N THR A 50 0.41 5.60 -7.11
CA THR A 50 -0.13 4.28 -7.48
C THR A 50 1.04 3.35 -7.81
N ILE A 51 1.03 2.15 -7.24
CA ILE A 51 2.06 1.12 -7.39
C ILE A 51 1.40 -0.06 -8.11
N GLU A 52 1.98 -0.45 -9.25
CA GLU A 52 1.60 -1.68 -9.95
C GLU A 52 2.18 -2.88 -9.20
N PRO A 53 1.45 -4.01 -9.09
CA PRO A 53 1.99 -5.21 -8.49
C PRO A 53 3.08 -5.81 -9.38
N GLU A 54 4.16 -6.23 -8.75
CA GLU A 54 5.11 -7.17 -9.30
C GLU A 54 4.65 -8.59 -8.98
N PHE A 55 4.62 -9.45 -10.01
CA PHE A 55 4.13 -10.81 -9.88
C PHE A 55 5.27 -11.80 -9.73
N ILE A 56 5.27 -12.55 -8.64
CA ILE A 56 6.10 -13.76 -8.54
C ILE A 56 5.21 -14.96 -8.87
N THR A 57 5.54 -15.62 -9.99
CA THR A 57 4.84 -16.80 -10.51
C THR A 57 5.05 -17.99 -9.57
N THR A 58 4.24 -18.07 -8.52
CA THR A 58 4.09 -19.26 -7.67
C THR A 58 2.69 -19.84 -7.86
N PRO A 59 2.46 -21.14 -7.58
CA PRO A 59 1.14 -21.78 -7.75
C PRO A 59 -0.01 -21.09 -7.00
N LYS A 60 0.30 -20.27 -5.99
CA LYS A 60 -0.66 -19.52 -5.18
C LYS A 60 -0.63 -17.99 -5.39
N GLY A 61 0.15 -17.49 -6.36
CA GLY A 61 0.26 -16.06 -6.69
C GLY A 61 0.78 -15.21 -5.54
N LEU A 62 2.01 -14.70 -5.65
CA LEU A 62 2.50 -13.68 -4.72
C LEU A 62 2.57 -12.36 -5.46
N GLU A 63 1.86 -11.36 -4.94
CA GLU A 63 1.96 -9.99 -5.41
C GLU A 63 2.82 -9.18 -4.46
N ILE A 64 3.63 -8.32 -5.04
CA ILE A 64 4.53 -7.42 -4.33
C ILE A 64 4.24 -6.01 -4.83
N TRP A 65 3.95 -5.09 -3.91
CA TRP A 65 3.99 -3.66 -4.18
C TRP A 65 5.23 -3.10 -3.51
N ARG A 66 6.11 -2.53 -4.31
CA ARG A 66 7.28 -1.84 -3.79
C ARG A 66 7.53 -0.53 -4.51
N THR A 67 8.04 0.45 -3.78
CA THR A 67 8.49 1.72 -4.34
C THR A 67 9.55 2.31 -3.41
N PRO A 68 10.60 2.96 -3.95
CA PRO A 68 11.50 3.73 -3.12
C PRO A 68 10.76 4.91 -2.47
N ILE A 69 11.11 5.21 -1.22
CA ILE A 69 10.73 6.44 -0.54
C ILE A 69 11.78 7.49 -0.89
N THR A 70 11.44 8.37 -1.83
CA THR A 70 12.32 9.47 -2.26
C THR A 70 11.98 10.77 -1.53
N ASN A 71 12.78 11.80 -1.75
CA ASN A 71 12.58 13.14 -1.22
C ASN A 71 11.26 13.83 -1.64
N VAL A 72 10.50 13.25 -2.58
CA VAL A 72 9.18 13.77 -2.97
C VAL A 72 8.11 13.43 -1.93
N TYR A 73 8.32 12.39 -1.12
CA TYR A 73 7.42 12.05 -0.03
C TYR A 73 7.57 13.10 1.07
N THR A 74 6.53 13.90 1.24
CA THR A 74 6.50 14.92 2.30
C THR A 74 6.29 14.27 3.65
N LYS A 75 6.91 14.80 4.71
CA LYS A 75 6.71 14.30 6.08
C LYS A 75 5.23 14.20 6.45
N GLY A 76 4.82 13.11 7.10
CA GLY A 76 3.48 12.97 7.65
C GLY A 76 2.95 11.54 7.69
N THR A 77 1.64 11.42 7.92
CA THR A 77 0.93 10.14 8.05
C THR A 77 0.38 9.68 6.71
N TYR A 78 0.50 8.38 6.46
CA TYR A 78 0.10 7.72 5.23
C TYR A 78 -0.69 6.43 5.50
N ILE A 79 -1.41 5.98 4.48
CA ILE A 79 -2.16 4.73 4.47
C ILE A 79 -2.06 4.09 3.08
N ALA A 80 -1.85 2.78 3.03
CA ALA A 80 -1.84 2.01 1.79
C ALA A 80 -3.20 1.34 1.59
N VAL A 81 -3.72 1.42 0.37
CA VAL A 81 -5.06 0.94 0.02
C VAL A 81 -5.00 0.22 -1.32
N ILE A 82 -5.67 -0.93 -1.41
CA ILE A 82 -6.03 -1.54 -2.69
C ILE A 82 -7.54 -1.46 -2.89
N LYS A 83 -7.96 -1.46 -4.15
CA LYS A 83 -9.36 -1.68 -4.52
C LYS A 83 -9.45 -2.97 -5.32
N TYR A 84 -10.32 -3.88 -4.90
CA TYR A 84 -10.54 -5.15 -5.56
C TYR A 84 -12.01 -5.56 -5.47
N ASN A 85 -12.63 -6.05 -6.56
CA ASN A 85 -14.05 -6.39 -6.64
C ASN A 85 -15.02 -5.35 -6.07
N GLY A 86 -14.67 -4.06 -6.15
CA GLY A 86 -15.49 -2.98 -5.59
C GLY A 86 -15.29 -2.74 -4.09
N GLU A 87 -14.52 -3.60 -3.41
CA GLU A 87 -14.14 -3.48 -2.00
C GLU A 87 -12.77 -2.81 -1.85
N PHE A 88 -12.58 -2.19 -0.70
CA PHE A 88 -11.31 -1.57 -0.34
C PHE A 88 -10.66 -2.36 0.79
N THR A 89 -9.35 -2.59 0.69
CA THR A 89 -8.55 -3.15 1.77
C THR A 89 -7.43 -2.18 2.09
N TYR A 90 -7.17 -1.93 3.37
CA TYR A 90 -6.24 -0.90 3.81
C TYR A 90 -5.32 -1.34 4.94
N SER A 91 -4.14 -0.71 5.02
CA SER A 91 -3.09 -0.96 6.01
C SER A 91 -3.30 -0.23 7.34
N ASN A 92 -2.37 -0.39 8.28
CA ASN A 92 -2.23 0.57 9.37
C ASN A 92 -1.87 1.97 8.82
N HIS A 93 -2.06 2.99 9.67
CA HIS A 93 -1.42 4.28 9.44
C HIS A 93 0.08 4.16 9.73
N PHE A 94 0.91 4.66 8.82
CA PHE A 94 2.36 4.71 8.97
C PHE A 94 2.87 6.13 8.74
N GLN A 95 4.08 6.44 9.22
CA GLN A 95 4.68 7.75 9.00
C GLN A 95 5.78 7.65 7.96
N ILE A 96 5.97 8.74 7.21
CA ILE A 96 7.18 8.96 6.43
C ILE A 96 7.85 10.21 6.98
N ASN A 97 9.15 10.11 7.31
CA ASN A 97 9.97 11.17 7.89
C ASN A 97 11.13 11.61 6.97
#